data_AF-A0A1V9K6L1-F1
#
_entry.id   AF-A0A1V9K6L1-F1
#
_cell.length_a   1.000
_cell.length_b   1.000
_cell.length_c   1.000
_cell.angle_alpha   90.00
_cell.angle_beta   90.00
_cell.angle_gamma   90.00
#
_symmetry.space_group_name_H-M   'P 1'
#
loop_
_entity.id
_entity.type
_entity.pdbx_description
1 polymer ?
#
loop_
_entity_poly.entity_id
_entity_poly.type
_entity_poly.pdbx_seq_one_letter_code
_entity_poly.pdbx_strand_id
1 'polypeptide(L)'
;MSTLRVTAETLTVHDHPNADALELAQVGLYRAVVAKGAFRTGEHAVYIPEQSVLPAPLIEELGLTGRLAGSAADRVRAVRLRGELSQGIVCRPKALADVDLARAAEEGTDFAETLGIVKWVPPIPPTMDGDVESAPGLLPWVDIENIQRYPDIFTEGEPVVLTEKLHGSACLLTYLADGDRVHVSSKGFGSKSLALKENPRNLYWRAVHAHGVPEAAARLAERLGARRVGIFGEVYGAGVQDLTYGADGRREAIGYAVFDVSAEIDGEVRWLDAAELLTGELPLVPRLYEGPYAIGRVLETASGRETVSGRGLHLREGVVIRPAVERYSPVTGGRAVAKAVSPAYLTRKGGTEYE
;
A
#
# COMPACT_ATOMS: atom_id res chain seq x y z
N MET A 1 5.61 4.99 3.59
CA MET A 1 4.90 3.76 3.99
C MET A 1 3.63 4.15 4.72
N SER A 2 2.51 3.41 4.62
CA SER A 2 1.33 3.71 5.45
C SER A 2 1.73 3.77 6.92
N THR A 3 1.28 4.81 7.61
CA THR A 3 1.65 5.05 9.00
C THR A 3 1.01 3.97 9.86
N LEU A 4 1.81 3.22 10.61
CA LEU A 4 1.25 2.33 11.62
C LEU A 4 0.58 3.22 12.66
N ARG A 5 -0.73 3.01 12.87
CA ARG A 5 -1.48 3.66 13.95
C ARG A 5 -2.26 2.61 14.71
N VAL A 6 -2.18 2.66 16.03
CA VAL A 6 -2.93 1.79 16.94
C VAL A 6 -3.92 2.68 17.67
N THR A 7 -5.19 2.64 17.28
CA THR A 7 -6.19 3.64 17.69
C THR A 7 -7.37 2.97 18.40
N ALA A 8 -8.09 3.75 19.19
CA ALA A 8 -9.42 3.35 19.66
C ALA A 8 -10.44 3.49 18.51
N GLU A 9 -11.37 2.54 18.42
CA GLU A 9 -12.30 2.39 17.31
C GLU A 9 -13.69 2.00 17.82
N THR A 10 -14.73 2.59 17.23
CA THR A 10 -16.11 2.14 17.44
C THR A 10 -16.35 0.82 16.69
N LEU A 11 -16.85 -0.20 17.40
CA LEU A 11 -17.05 -1.52 16.84
C LEU A 11 -18.47 -1.75 16.33
N THR A 12 -18.60 -2.49 15.24
CA THR A 12 -19.82 -3.22 14.90
C THR A 12 -19.57 -4.72 15.03
N VAL A 13 -20.31 -5.42 15.87
CA VAL A 13 -20.12 -6.87 16.12
C VAL A 13 -21.15 -7.65 15.30
N HIS A 14 -20.66 -8.66 14.58
CA HIS A 14 -21.46 -9.58 13.78
C HIS A 14 -21.28 -11.01 14.27
N ASP A 15 -22.31 -11.83 14.12
CA ASP A 15 -22.20 -13.28 14.35
C ASP A 15 -21.15 -13.89 13.41
N HIS A 16 -20.38 -14.84 13.93
CA HIS A 16 -19.48 -15.62 13.10
C HIS A 16 -20.27 -16.76 12.42
N PRO A 17 -20.34 -16.82 11.07
CA PRO A 17 -21.23 -17.75 10.37
C PRO A 17 -20.90 -19.23 10.58
N ASN A 18 -19.63 -19.53 10.88
CA ASN A 18 -19.12 -20.90 10.99
C ASN A 18 -18.58 -21.26 12.39
N ALA A 19 -18.91 -20.52 13.46
CA ALA A 19 -18.41 -20.79 14.80
C ALA A 19 -19.28 -20.20 15.92
N ASP A 20 -19.73 -21.04 16.85
CA ASP A 20 -20.62 -20.61 17.94
C ASP A 20 -19.92 -19.81 19.06
N ALA A 21 -18.61 -20.01 19.21
CA ALA A 21 -17.80 -19.38 20.26
C ALA A 21 -17.07 -18.10 19.82
N LEU A 22 -17.27 -17.68 18.56
CA LEU A 22 -16.58 -16.55 17.95
C LEU A 22 -17.58 -15.55 17.37
N GLU A 23 -17.12 -14.31 17.23
CA GLU A 23 -17.83 -13.20 16.58
C GLU A 23 -16.84 -12.43 15.68
N LEU A 24 -17.36 -11.52 14.85
CA LEU A 24 -16.56 -10.64 14.00
C LEU A 24 -16.73 -9.19 14.47
N ALA A 25 -15.67 -8.62 15.07
CA ALA A 25 -15.61 -7.20 15.38
C ALA A 25 -15.15 -6.43 14.15
N GLN A 26 -16.00 -5.53 13.65
CA GLN A 26 -15.72 -4.69 12.49
C GLN A 26 -15.17 -3.33 12.92
N VAL A 27 -14.09 -2.92 12.24
CA VAL A 27 -13.42 -1.61 12.37
C VAL A 27 -13.26 -1.03 10.96
N GLY A 28 -13.94 0.05 10.65
CA GLY A 28 -14.12 0.49 9.25
C GLY A 28 -14.76 -0.64 8.44
N LEU A 29 -14.06 -1.16 7.44
CA LEU A 29 -14.44 -2.36 6.68
C LEU A 29 -13.59 -3.60 7.03
N TYR A 30 -12.60 -3.47 7.91
CA TYR A 30 -11.89 -4.63 8.45
C TYR A 30 -12.77 -5.43 9.38
N ARG A 31 -12.52 -6.74 9.44
CA ARG A 31 -13.11 -7.63 10.44
C ARG A 31 -12.00 -8.36 11.18
N ALA A 32 -12.05 -8.34 12.50
CA ALA A 32 -11.21 -9.15 13.38
C ALA A 32 -12.08 -10.17 14.10
N VAL A 33 -11.63 -11.42 14.15
CA VAL A 33 -12.32 -12.48 14.91
C VAL A 33 -12.07 -12.26 16.39
N VAL A 34 -13.15 -12.21 17.17
CA VAL A 34 -13.12 -12.03 18.63
C VAL A 34 -13.89 -13.16 19.31
N ALA A 35 -13.65 -13.36 20.61
CA ALA A 35 -14.44 -14.31 21.40
C ALA A 35 -15.87 -13.80 21.55
N LYS A 36 -16.84 -14.72 21.47
CA LYS A 36 -18.27 -14.37 21.59
C LYS A 36 -18.57 -13.66 22.91
N GLY A 37 -19.26 -12.53 22.83
CA GLY A 37 -19.66 -11.73 23.99
C GLY A 37 -18.53 -10.88 24.60
N ALA A 38 -17.33 -10.86 24.00
CA ALA A 38 -16.24 -10.01 24.46
C ALA A 38 -16.48 -8.52 24.16
N PHE A 39 -17.28 -8.23 23.13
CA PHE A 39 -17.58 -6.88 22.65
C PHE A 39 -19.06 -6.73 22.31
N ARG A 40 -19.56 -5.51 22.27
CA ARG A 40 -20.91 -5.18 21.77
C ARG A 40 -20.84 -4.10 20.70
N THR A 41 -21.78 -4.13 19.75
CA THR A 41 -21.93 -3.05 18.77
C THR A 41 -22.13 -1.70 19.46
N GLY A 42 -21.41 -0.68 18.99
CA GLY A 42 -21.37 0.66 19.58
C GLY A 42 -20.35 0.84 20.70
N GLU A 43 -19.69 -0.23 21.14
CA GLU A 43 -18.59 -0.15 22.09
C GLU A 43 -17.27 0.28 21.43
N HIS A 44 -16.35 0.83 22.23
CA HIS A 44 -15.01 1.22 21.77
C HIS A 44 -13.95 0.23 22.24
N ALA A 45 -12.97 -0.03 21.37
CA ALA A 45 -11.83 -0.90 21.65
C ALA A 45 -10.61 -0.47 20.85
N VAL A 46 -9.42 -0.93 21.26
CA VAL A 46 -8.19 -0.67 20.53
C VAL A 46 -8.06 -1.63 19.35
N TYR A 47 -7.78 -1.09 18.17
CA TYR A 47 -7.45 -1.85 16.97
C TYR A 47 -5.95 -1.82 16.70
N ILE A 48 -5.34 -3.01 16.64
CA ILE A 48 -3.93 -3.21 16.27
C ILE A 48 -3.91 -3.76 14.84
N PRO A 49 -3.40 -3.00 13.85
CA PRO A 49 -3.46 -3.40 12.44
C PRO A 49 -2.45 -4.51 12.09
N GLU A 50 -2.53 -4.99 10.86
CA GLU A 50 -1.52 -5.87 10.27
C GLU A 50 -0.13 -5.21 10.23
N GLN A 51 0.93 -6.01 10.19
CA GLN A 51 2.34 -5.57 10.26
C GLN A 51 2.78 -4.97 11.61
N SER A 52 1.90 -4.88 12.61
CA SER A 52 2.32 -4.58 13.99
C SER A 52 3.19 -5.69 14.57
N VAL A 53 4.27 -5.33 15.25
CA VAL A 53 5.08 -6.19 16.12
C VAL A 53 4.75 -5.83 17.57
N LEU A 54 4.25 -6.80 18.33
CA LEU A 54 3.80 -6.59 19.70
C LEU A 54 4.90 -7.00 20.69
N PRO A 55 5.04 -6.29 21.82
CA PRO A 55 5.94 -6.74 22.88
C PRO A 55 5.37 -7.97 23.59
N ALA A 56 6.27 -8.86 24.06
CA ALA A 56 5.90 -10.14 24.69
C ALA A 56 4.85 -10.04 25.82
N PRO A 57 4.91 -9.04 26.75
CA PRO A 57 3.89 -8.91 27.79
C PRO A 57 2.48 -8.67 27.24
N LEU A 58 2.35 -7.90 26.15
CA LEU A 58 1.05 -7.65 25.52
C LEU A 58 0.54 -8.91 24.82
N ILE A 59 1.43 -9.69 24.17
CA ILE A 59 1.06 -10.97 23.54
C ILE A 59 0.51 -11.95 24.58
N GLU A 60 1.18 -12.06 25.73
CA GLU A 60 0.75 -12.92 26.84
C GLU A 60 -0.61 -12.46 27.40
N GLU A 61 -0.77 -11.15 27.65
CA GLU A 61 -2.01 -10.56 28.13
C GLU A 61 -3.20 -10.87 27.21
N LEU A 62 -2.99 -10.80 25.89
CA LEU A 62 -4.02 -11.07 24.88
C LEU A 62 -4.23 -12.57 24.62
N GLY A 63 -3.46 -13.47 25.25
CA GLY A 63 -3.56 -14.92 25.04
C GLY A 63 -3.10 -15.36 23.65
N LEU A 64 -2.20 -14.61 23.02
CA LEU A 64 -1.72 -14.82 21.64
C LEU A 64 -0.35 -15.49 21.57
N THR A 65 0.21 -15.95 22.68
CA THR A 65 1.52 -16.63 22.75
C THR A 65 1.61 -17.75 21.72
N GLY A 66 2.60 -17.64 20.82
CA GLY A 66 2.86 -18.61 19.76
C GLY A 66 1.86 -18.61 18.60
N ARG A 67 0.94 -17.63 18.52
CA ARG A 67 -0.11 -17.56 17.48
C ARG A 67 0.14 -16.51 16.40
N LEU A 68 1.01 -15.54 16.66
CA LEU A 68 1.36 -14.50 15.69
C LEU A 68 2.46 -14.99 14.73
N ALA A 69 2.69 -14.23 13.66
CA ALA A 69 3.67 -14.57 12.64
C ALA A 69 5.09 -14.11 13.01
N GLY A 70 6.07 -14.49 12.18
CA GLY A 70 7.48 -14.19 12.40
C GLY A 70 8.17 -15.26 13.25
N SER A 71 9.49 -15.30 13.22
CA SER A 71 10.29 -16.25 14.01
C SER A 71 10.12 -16.08 15.51
N ALA A 72 9.83 -14.84 15.96
CA ALA A 72 9.52 -14.51 17.35
C ALA A 72 8.03 -14.66 17.72
N ALA A 73 7.17 -15.02 16.76
CA ALA A 73 5.72 -15.14 16.94
C ALA A 73 5.09 -13.90 17.60
N ASP A 74 5.43 -12.72 17.08
CA ASP A 74 5.07 -11.39 17.60
C ASP A 74 4.43 -10.46 16.56
N ARG A 75 4.35 -10.88 15.30
CA ARG A 75 3.87 -10.05 14.19
C ARG A 75 2.43 -10.35 13.79
N VAL A 76 1.59 -9.32 13.80
CA VAL A 76 0.20 -9.38 13.32
C VAL A 76 0.17 -9.55 11.80
N ARG A 77 -0.63 -10.50 11.33
CA ARG A 77 -0.95 -10.72 9.91
C ARG A 77 -2.42 -11.07 9.74
N ALA A 78 -2.97 -10.85 8.56
CA ALA A 78 -4.24 -11.46 8.19
C ALA A 78 -4.18 -12.99 8.27
N VAL A 79 -5.26 -13.58 8.78
CA VAL A 79 -5.45 -15.04 8.85
C VAL A 79 -6.87 -15.40 8.46
N ARG A 80 -7.11 -16.68 8.13
CA ARG A 80 -8.47 -17.23 8.08
C ARG A 80 -8.72 -18.07 9.31
N LEU A 81 -9.79 -17.77 10.04
CA LEU A 81 -10.25 -18.54 11.18
C LEU A 81 -11.66 -19.03 10.86
N ARG A 82 -11.83 -20.36 10.79
CA ARG A 82 -13.12 -21.00 10.46
C ARG A 82 -13.76 -20.43 9.18
N GLY A 83 -12.92 -20.18 8.16
CA GLY A 83 -13.34 -19.68 6.86
C GLY A 83 -13.35 -18.15 6.74
N GLU A 84 -13.57 -17.43 7.84
CA GLU A 84 -13.64 -15.97 7.84
C GLU A 84 -12.26 -15.32 7.85
N LEU A 85 -12.12 -14.22 7.12
CA LEU A 85 -10.91 -13.39 7.14
C LEU A 85 -10.88 -12.59 8.44
N SER A 86 -9.76 -12.67 9.16
CA SER A 86 -9.47 -11.85 10.35
C SER A 86 -8.27 -10.98 10.06
N GLN A 87 -8.45 -9.65 10.14
CA GLN A 87 -7.44 -8.63 9.90
C GLN A 87 -7.28 -7.77 11.15
N GLY A 88 -6.03 -7.66 11.61
CA GLY A 88 -5.70 -6.99 12.86
C GLY A 88 -6.19 -7.74 14.11
N ILE A 89 -6.09 -7.05 15.24
CA ILE A 89 -6.52 -7.51 16.56
C ILE A 89 -7.40 -6.42 17.17
N VAL A 90 -8.52 -6.80 17.76
CA VAL A 90 -9.37 -5.91 18.57
C VAL A 90 -9.23 -6.30 20.03
N CYS A 91 -8.84 -5.35 20.89
CA CYS A 91 -8.51 -5.63 22.28
C CYS A 91 -8.75 -4.44 23.23
N ARG A 92 -8.65 -4.72 24.55
CA ARG A 92 -8.61 -3.71 25.63
C ARG A 92 -7.38 -3.94 26.51
N PRO A 93 -6.22 -3.41 26.14
CA PRO A 93 -5.00 -3.59 26.92
C PRO A 93 -5.14 -2.97 28.32
N LYS A 94 -4.62 -3.63 29.36
CA LYS A 94 -4.62 -3.14 30.74
C LYS A 94 -3.93 -1.78 30.88
N ALA A 95 -2.90 -1.52 30.08
CA ALA A 95 -2.21 -0.24 30.02
C ALA A 95 -3.12 0.95 29.68
N LEU A 96 -4.31 0.68 29.13
CA LEU A 96 -5.30 1.68 28.72
C LEU A 96 -6.62 1.55 29.51
N ALA A 97 -6.62 0.86 30.65
CA ALA A 97 -7.84 0.60 31.44
C ALA A 97 -8.54 1.89 31.95
N ASP A 98 -7.74 2.92 32.26
CA ASP A 98 -8.23 4.22 32.75
C ASP A 98 -8.43 5.25 31.63
N VAL A 99 -8.27 4.85 30.35
CA VAL A 99 -8.44 5.73 29.19
C VAL A 99 -9.89 5.71 28.72
N ASP A 100 -10.47 6.89 28.51
CA ASP A 100 -11.74 7.02 27.81
C ASP A 100 -11.55 6.73 26.31
N LEU A 101 -11.79 5.47 25.93
CA LEU A 101 -11.62 5.01 24.54
C LEU A 101 -12.61 5.66 23.57
N ALA A 102 -13.77 6.15 24.02
CA ALA A 102 -14.71 6.84 23.14
C ALA A 102 -14.12 8.20 22.73
N ARG A 103 -13.66 8.97 23.72
CA ARG A 103 -12.97 10.24 23.47
C ARG A 103 -11.69 10.05 22.65
N ALA A 104 -10.89 9.03 22.97
CA ALA A 104 -9.67 8.73 22.23
C ALA A 104 -9.93 8.36 20.75
N ALA A 105 -11.07 7.72 20.46
CA ALA A 105 -11.47 7.43 19.08
C ALA A 105 -11.79 8.71 18.31
N GLU A 106 -12.52 9.66 18.93
CA GLU A 106 -12.81 10.97 18.33
C GLU A 106 -11.54 11.81 18.09
N GLU A 107 -10.61 11.79 19.04
CA GLU A 107 -9.32 12.50 18.93
C GLU A 107 -8.33 11.79 17.99
N GLY A 108 -8.60 10.54 17.61
CA GLY A 108 -7.69 9.71 16.83
C GLY A 108 -6.37 9.43 17.55
N THR A 109 -6.39 9.24 18.88
CA THR A 109 -5.19 9.01 19.67
C THR A 109 -4.45 7.75 19.20
N ASP A 110 -3.15 7.87 18.91
CA ASP A 110 -2.29 6.74 18.58
C ASP A 110 -1.59 6.19 19.84
N PHE A 111 -1.88 4.93 20.14
CA PHE A 111 -1.37 4.20 21.29
C PHE A 111 -0.18 3.31 20.96
N ALA A 112 0.38 3.37 19.74
CA ALA A 112 1.48 2.51 19.34
C ALA A 112 2.68 2.61 20.29
N GLU A 113 3.11 3.84 20.62
CA GLU A 113 4.21 4.08 21.56
C GLU A 113 3.86 3.61 22.98
N THR A 114 2.68 3.98 23.49
CA THR A 114 2.20 3.60 24.83
C THR A 114 2.16 2.08 25.03
N LEU A 115 1.82 1.34 23.98
CA LEU A 115 1.73 -0.12 23.99
C LEU A 115 3.03 -0.80 23.57
N GLY A 116 4.09 -0.05 23.24
CA GLY A 116 5.37 -0.59 22.76
C GLY A 116 5.26 -1.33 21.42
N ILE A 117 4.24 -1.02 20.61
CA ILE A 117 3.98 -1.64 19.32
C ILE A 117 4.76 -0.90 18.25
N VAL A 118 5.55 -1.63 17.46
CA VAL A 118 6.32 -1.07 16.36
C VAL A 118 5.88 -1.65 15.02
N LYS A 119 6.18 -0.95 13.92
CA LYS A 119 5.91 -1.46 12.58
C LYS A 119 6.97 -2.47 12.19
N TRP A 120 6.56 -3.65 11.75
CA TRP A 120 7.46 -4.60 11.12
C TRP A 120 7.97 -4.01 9.80
N VAL A 121 9.29 -4.00 9.64
CA VAL A 121 9.95 -3.58 8.40
C VAL A 121 10.57 -4.81 7.74
N PRO A 122 10.21 -5.11 6.48
CA PRO A 122 10.85 -6.20 5.74
C PRO A 122 12.34 -5.90 5.50
N PRO A 123 13.19 -6.94 5.38
CA PRO A 123 14.58 -6.74 4.98
C PRO A 123 14.63 -6.21 3.54
N ILE A 124 15.52 -5.26 3.27
CA ILE A 124 15.75 -4.71 1.93
C ILE A 124 16.77 -5.60 1.20
N PRO A 125 16.43 -6.19 0.03
CA PRO A 125 17.39 -6.94 -0.77
C PRO A 125 18.57 -6.06 -1.22
N PRO A 126 19.81 -6.56 -1.28
CA PRO A 126 20.98 -5.75 -1.68
C PRO A 126 20.87 -5.09 -3.06
N THR A 127 20.10 -5.69 -3.98
CA THR A 127 19.86 -5.13 -5.33
C THR A 127 18.88 -3.96 -5.31
N MET A 128 18.09 -3.79 -4.25
CA MET A 128 17.18 -2.67 -4.03
C MET A 128 17.82 -1.57 -3.15
N ASP A 129 19.03 -1.81 -2.67
CA ASP A 129 19.82 -0.87 -1.91
C ASP A 129 20.97 -0.30 -2.78
N GLY A 130 21.64 0.75 -2.30
CA GLY A 130 22.78 1.34 -2.98
C GLY A 130 23.24 2.66 -2.37
N ASP A 131 24.36 3.18 -2.89
CA ASP A 131 24.83 4.50 -2.50
C ASP A 131 23.79 5.56 -2.88
N VAL A 132 23.54 6.48 -1.96
CA VAL A 132 22.55 7.54 -2.15
C VAL A 132 23.20 8.93 -2.21
N GLU A 133 22.48 9.87 -2.81
CA GLU A 133 22.81 11.29 -2.83
C GLU A 133 21.58 12.14 -2.49
N SER A 134 21.83 13.37 -2.04
CA SER A 134 20.78 14.35 -1.83
C SER A 134 20.14 14.73 -3.16
N ALA A 135 18.81 14.67 -3.22
CA ALA A 135 18.02 14.94 -4.42
C ALA A 135 16.83 15.85 -4.09
N PRO A 136 17.07 17.15 -3.79
CA PRO A 136 15.99 18.09 -3.45
C PRO A 136 15.01 18.33 -4.62
N GLY A 137 15.44 18.05 -5.85
CA GLY A 137 14.60 18.11 -7.04
C GLY A 137 13.69 16.90 -7.24
N LEU A 138 13.89 15.80 -6.50
CA LEU A 138 13.08 14.58 -6.61
C LEU A 138 11.62 14.89 -6.29
N LEU A 139 10.71 14.38 -7.13
CA LEU A 139 9.29 14.36 -6.83
C LEU A 139 8.99 13.08 -6.04
N PRO A 140 8.61 13.17 -4.76
CA PRO A 140 8.26 12.00 -3.99
C PRO A 140 6.92 11.42 -4.45
N TRP A 141 6.76 10.11 -4.34
CA TRP A 141 5.44 9.49 -4.40
C TRP A 141 4.78 9.47 -3.03
N VAL A 142 3.44 9.53 -3.01
CA VAL A 142 2.66 9.61 -1.78
C VAL A 142 2.50 8.26 -1.10
N ASP A 143 2.17 8.29 0.18
CA ASP A 143 1.59 7.14 0.84
C ASP A 143 0.11 6.98 0.49
N ILE A 144 -0.30 5.73 0.24
CA ILE A 144 -1.67 5.39 -0.10
C ILE A 144 -2.25 4.52 1.01
N GLU A 145 -3.40 4.93 1.53
CA GLU A 145 -4.08 4.26 2.61
C GLU A 145 -4.97 3.12 2.09
N ASN A 146 -5.31 2.18 2.97
CA ASN A 146 -6.25 1.11 2.60
C ASN A 146 -7.69 1.62 2.71
N ILE A 147 -8.49 1.42 1.67
CA ILE A 147 -9.90 1.85 1.64
C ILE A 147 -10.73 1.18 2.74
N GLN A 148 -10.32 0.00 3.21
CA GLN A 148 -10.99 -0.66 4.33
C GLN A 148 -10.83 0.10 5.65
N ARG A 149 -9.73 0.86 5.79
CA ARG A 149 -9.49 1.69 6.96
C ARG A 149 -10.29 2.98 6.92
N TYR A 150 -10.30 3.62 5.75
CA TYR A 150 -10.89 4.94 5.54
C TYR A 150 -11.87 4.88 4.37
N PRO A 151 -13.06 4.28 4.55
CA PRO A 151 -14.04 4.10 3.47
C PRO A 151 -14.50 5.43 2.86
N ASP A 152 -14.47 6.51 3.65
CA ASP A 152 -14.98 7.83 3.26
C ASP A 152 -14.01 8.65 2.39
N ILE A 153 -12.87 8.08 1.96
CA ILE A 153 -11.97 8.74 0.98
C ILE A 153 -12.75 9.03 -0.31
N PHE A 154 -13.68 8.14 -0.68
CA PHE A 154 -14.51 8.26 -1.87
C PHE A 154 -16.00 8.30 -1.51
N THR A 155 -16.75 9.11 -2.25
CA THR A 155 -18.20 9.22 -2.19
C THR A 155 -18.83 8.21 -3.15
N GLU A 156 -19.86 7.50 -2.70
CA GLU A 156 -20.65 6.59 -3.54
C GLU A 156 -21.11 7.31 -4.83
N GLY A 157 -20.88 6.65 -5.97
CA GLY A 157 -21.24 7.15 -7.29
C GLY A 157 -20.23 8.10 -7.94
N GLU A 158 -19.20 8.60 -7.23
CA GLU A 158 -18.23 9.50 -7.86
C GLU A 158 -17.39 8.76 -8.93
N PRO A 159 -17.00 9.41 -10.04
CA PRO A 159 -16.20 8.74 -11.07
C PRO A 159 -14.81 8.36 -10.56
N VAL A 160 -14.47 7.06 -10.64
CA VAL A 160 -13.17 6.52 -10.25
C VAL A 160 -12.57 5.63 -11.33
N VAL A 161 -11.26 5.47 -11.24
CA VAL A 161 -10.45 4.52 -12.00
C VAL A 161 -9.84 3.52 -11.02
N LEU A 162 -9.96 2.23 -11.33
CA LEU A 162 -9.26 1.16 -10.63
C LEU A 162 -8.15 0.60 -11.51
N THR A 163 -6.92 0.67 -11.03
CA THR A 163 -5.78 0.01 -11.66
C THR A 163 -5.36 -1.21 -10.86
N GLU A 164 -4.83 -2.22 -11.55
CA GLU A 164 -4.25 -3.38 -10.89
C GLU A 164 -3.10 -2.93 -9.97
N LYS A 165 -3.17 -3.30 -8.69
CA LYS A 165 -2.04 -3.12 -7.79
C LYS A 165 -1.05 -4.25 -8.05
N LEU A 166 0.13 -3.88 -8.55
CA LEU A 166 1.22 -4.81 -8.76
C LEU A 166 1.98 -5.03 -7.46
N HIS A 167 2.52 -6.23 -7.32
CA HIS A 167 3.36 -6.66 -6.22
C HIS A 167 4.81 -6.72 -6.68
N GLY A 168 5.56 -5.67 -6.35
CA GLY A 168 6.95 -5.53 -6.75
C GLY A 168 7.69 -4.62 -5.79
N SER A 169 8.39 -3.64 -6.35
CA SER A 169 8.99 -2.55 -5.61
C SER A 169 8.81 -1.23 -6.36
N ALA A 170 8.32 -0.22 -5.65
CA ALA A 170 8.01 1.09 -6.22
C ALA A 170 9.28 1.84 -6.63
N CYS A 171 9.34 2.21 -7.91
CA CYS A 171 10.41 2.94 -8.55
C CYS A 171 9.94 4.36 -8.89
N LEU A 172 10.66 5.35 -8.36
CA LEU A 172 10.42 6.76 -8.58
C LEU A 172 11.50 7.27 -9.54
N LEU A 173 11.12 7.74 -10.71
CA LEU A 173 11.99 8.51 -11.59
C LEU A 173 11.54 9.97 -11.59
N THR A 174 12.46 10.91 -11.43
CA THR A 174 12.22 12.34 -11.67
C THR A 174 13.21 12.85 -12.69
N TYR A 175 12.69 13.35 -13.80
CA TYR A 175 13.46 14.12 -14.79
C TYR A 175 13.40 15.60 -14.44
N LEU A 176 14.56 16.26 -14.46
CA LEU A 176 14.74 17.71 -14.29
C LEU A 176 15.10 18.29 -15.66
N ALA A 177 14.21 19.11 -16.22
CA ALA A 177 14.43 19.71 -17.53
C ALA A 177 15.62 20.70 -17.51
N ASP A 178 15.80 21.40 -16.39
CA ASP A 178 17.00 22.21 -16.17
C ASP A 178 18.21 21.30 -15.91
N GLY A 179 19.16 21.33 -16.83
CA GLY A 179 20.39 20.56 -16.76
C GLY A 179 20.27 19.09 -17.18
N ASP A 180 19.15 18.67 -17.76
CA ASP A 180 18.94 17.33 -18.34
C ASP A 180 19.31 16.20 -17.37
N ARG A 181 18.82 16.29 -16.13
CA ARG A 181 19.22 15.39 -15.03
C ARG A 181 18.10 14.44 -14.63
N VAL A 182 18.47 13.21 -14.30
CA VAL A 182 17.55 12.18 -13.79
C VAL A 182 17.88 11.83 -12.35
N HIS A 183 16.85 11.73 -11.52
CA HIS A 183 16.90 11.09 -10.22
C HIS A 183 16.10 9.79 -10.26
N VAL A 184 16.67 8.71 -9.75
CA VAL A 184 15.99 7.43 -9.54
C VAL A 184 16.00 7.11 -8.06
N SER A 185 14.87 6.67 -7.52
CA SER A 185 14.73 6.36 -6.10
C SER A 185 13.73 5.22 -5.86
N SER A 186 13.80 4.64 -4.67
CA SER A 186 12.72 3.80 -4.15
C SER A 186 11.73 4.66 -3.35
N LYS A 187 10.60 4.09 -2.97
CA LYS A 187 9.67 4.77 -2.05
C LYS A 187 10.34 5.13 -0.72
N GLY A 188 11.16 4.23 -0.18
CA GLY A 188 11.87 4.43 1.09
C GLY A 188 12.86 5.59 1.04
N PHE A 189 13.76 5.61 0.05
CA PHE A 189 14.73 6.69 -0.12
C PHE A 189 14.09 8.00 -0.56
N GLY A 190 13.10 7.93 -1.44
CA GLY A 190 12.40 9.11 -1.96
C GLY A 190 11.67 9.90 -0.87
N SER A 191 11.13 9.21 0.14
CA SER A 191 10.51 9.86 1.31
C SER A 191 11.48 10.75 2.12
N LYS A 192 12.79 10.54 1.95
CA LYS A 192 13.87 11.30 2.59
C LYS A 192 14.55 12.30 1.64
N SER A 193 13.98 12.53 0.45
CA SER A 193 14.59 13.34 -0.62
C SER A 193 15.98 12.83 -1.05
N LEU A 194 16.15 11.50 -1.07
CA LEU A 194 17.37 10.84 -1.51
C LEU A 194 17.15 10.13 -2.85
N ALA A 195 18.12 10.22 -3.74
CA ALA A 195 18.20 9.43 -4.96
C ALA A 195 19.31 8.39 -4.86
N LEU A 196 19.11 7.25 -5.49
CA LEU A 196 20.13 6.23 -5.67
C LEU A 196 21.12 6.71 -6.73
N LYS A 197 22.41 6.67 -6.41
CA LYS A 197 23.46 6.90 -7.40
C LYS A 197 23.39 5.83 -8.48
N GLU A 198 23.66 6.23 -9.70
CA GLU A 198 23.59 5.33 -10.85
C GLU A 198 24.53 4.14 -10.69
N ASN A 199 23.96 2.95 -10.77
CA ASN A 199 24.68 1.70 -10.68
C ASN A 199 24.00 0.65 -11.56
N PRO A 200 24.70 0.06 -12.54
CA PRO A 200 24.11 -0.91 -13.47
C PRO A 200 23.69 -2.23 -12.80
N ARG A 201 24.03 -2.44 -11.52
CA ARG A 201 23.59 -3.58 -10.72
C ARG A 201 22.34 -3.28 -9.88
N ASN A 202 22.02 -2.01 -9.67
CA ASN A 202 20.85 -1.60 -8.90
C ASN A 202 19.56 -1.89 -9.69
N LEU A 203 18.55 -2.44 -9.01
CA LEU A 203 17.31 -2.89 -9.62
C LEU A 203 16.57 -1.76 -10.36
N TYR A 204 16.45 -0.59 -9.73
CA TYR A 204 15.68 0.52 -10.27
C TYR A 204 16.36 1.12 -11.48
N TRP A 205 17.68 1.35 -11.42
CA TRP A 205 18.47 1.83 -12.56
C TRP A 205 18.39 0.87 -13.75
N ARG A 206 18.50 -0.44 -13.51
CA ARG A 206 18.31 -1.45 -14.57
C ARG A 206 16.92 -1.38 -15.20
N ALA A 207 15.87 -1.20 -14.39
CA ALA A 207 14.50 -1.14 -14.89
C ALA A 207 14.26 0.12 -15.72
N VAL A 208 14.63 1.31 -15.23
CA VAL A 208 14.36 2.56 -15.97
C VAL A 208 15.12 2.61 -17.29
N HIS A 209 16.36 2.08 -17.34
CA HIS A 209 17.15 2.01 -18.57
C HIS A 209 16.61 0.98 -19.55
N ALA A 210 16.22 -0.21 -19.07
CA ALA A 210 15.67 -1.26 -19.94
C ALA A 210 14.37 -0.83 -20.65
N HIS A 211 13.61 0.08 -20.03
CA HIS A 211 12.31 0.56 -20.53
C HIS A 211 12.35 1.97 -21.14
N GLY A 212 13.51 2.62 -21.20
CA GLY A 212 13.64 3.98 -21.78
C GLY A 212 12.81 5.04 -21.04
N VAL A 213 12.68 4.90 -19.72
CA VAL A 213 11.88 5.81 -18.88
C VAL A 213 12.46 7.23 -18.83
N PRO A 214 13.78 7.44 -18.74
CA PRO A 214 14.38 8.78 -18.83
C PRO A 214 13.97 9.54 -20.10
N GLU A 215 14.04 8.89 -21.25
CA GLU A 215 13.76 9.50 -22.55
C GLU A 215 12.27 9.84 -22.70
N ALA A 216 11.38 8.98 -22.17
CA ALA A 216 9.96 9.26 -22.10
C ALA A 216 9.65 10.44 -21.18
N ALA A 217 10.31 10.52 -20.02
CA ALA A 217 10.15 11.65 -19.10
C ALA A 217 10.63 12.97 -19.71
N ALA A 218 11.73 12.95 -20.46
CA ALA A 218 12.26 14.13 -21.15
C ALA A 218 11.30 14.64 -22.24
N ARG A 219 10.81 13.76 -23.11
CA ARG A 219 9.79 14.11 -24.13
C ARG A 219 8.51 14.63 -23.49
N LEU A 220 8.08 14.02 -22.38
CA LEU A 220 6.90 14.45 -21.64
C LEU A 220 7.10 15.85 -21.03
N ALA A 221 8.29 16.13 -20.48
CA ALA A 221 8.62 17.44 -19.93
C ALA A 221 8.56 18.54 -21.00
N GLU A 222 9.12 18.29 -22.19
CA GLU A 222 9.04 19.20 -23.33
C GLU A 222 7.58 19.43 -23.75
N ARG A 223 6.81 18.35 -23.95
CA ARG A 223 5.40 18.42 -24.37
C ARG A 223 4.51 19.19 -23.39
N LEU A 224 4.79 19.10 -22.09
CA LEU A 224 4.03 19.76 -21.04
C LEU A 224 4.57 21.14 -20.65
N GLY A 225 5.75 21.54 -21.14
CA GLY A 225 6.46 22.71 -20.64
C GLY A 225 6.82 22.59 -19.14
N ALA A 226 7.04 21.37 -18.66
CA ALA A 226 7.24 21.08 -17.24
C ALA A 226 8.72 21.26 -16.84
N ARG A 227 8.96 21.87 -15.68
CA ARG A 227 10.31 22.04 -15.13
C ARG A 227 10.89 20.72 -14.62
N ARG A 228 10.02 19.85 -14.11
CA ARG A 228 10.36 18.48 -13.72
C ARG A 228 9.17 17.55 -13.86
N VAL A 229 9.45 16.28 -14.20
CA VAL A 229 8.45 15.24 -14.43
C VAL A 229 8.78 14.02 -13.59
N GLY A 230 7.83 13.57 -12.79
CA GLY A 230 7.88 12.33 -12.02
C GLY A 230 7.15 11.21 -12.77
N ILE A 231 7.84 10.10 -13.03
CA ILE A 231 7.25 8.85 -13.51
C ILE A 231 7.37 7.82 -12.40
N PHE A 232 6.23 7.31 -11.95
CA PHE A 232 6.14 6.36 -10.85
C PHE A 232 5.68 5.01 -11.38
N GLY A 233 6.50 3.99 -11.21
CA GLY A 233 6.21 2.64 -11.69
C GLY A 233 6.59 1.57 -10.69
N GLU A 234 6.02 0.39 -10.89
CA GLU A 234 6.35 -0.79 -10.10
C GLU A 234 7.35 -1.65 -10.88
N VAL A 235 8.50 -1.94 -10.27
CA VAL A 235 9.44 -2.95 -10.79
C VAL A 235 9.02 -4.31 -10.25
N TYR A 236 8.89 -5.32 -11.10
CA TYR A 236 8.42 -6.65 -10.69
C TYR A 236 9.15 -7.77 -11.46
N GLY A 237 9.00 -9.00 -10.98
CA GLY A 237 9.60 -10.18 -11.59
C GLY A 237 10.25 -11.13 -10.60
N ALA A 238 10.69 -12.28 -11.10
CA ALA A 238 11.45 -13.24 -10.30
C ALA A 238 12.69 -12.58 -9.69
N GLY A 239 12.89 -12.75 -8.39
CA GLY A 239 13.98 -12.12 -7.65
C GLY A 239 13.70 -10.68 -7.19
N VAL A 240 12.54 -10.11 -7.53
CA VAL A 240 12.01 -8.87 -6.93
C VAL A 240 11.07 -9.21 -5.79
N GLN A 241 10.00 -9.97 -6.08
CA GLN A 241 9.04 -10.53 -5.12
C GLN A 241 8.58 -11.93 -5.56
N ASP A 242 7.69 -12.57 -4.77
CA ASP A 242 7.10 -13.89 -5.08
C ASP A 242 6.14 -13.86 -6.28
N LEU A 243 5.43 -12.75 -6.49
CA LEU A 243 4.53 -12.58 -7.62
C LEU A 243 5.31 -12.04 -8.84
N THR A 244 5.64 -12.93 -9.77
CA THR A 244 6.60 -12.62 -10.83
C THR A 244 5.98 -12.04 -12.09
N TYR A 245 4.68 -12.21 -12.31
CA TYR A 245 3.98 -11.82 -13.54
C TYR A 245 4.62 -12.40 -14.83
N GLY A 246 5.44 -13.44 -14.72
CA GLY A 246 6.20 -14.01 -15.82
C GLY A 246 7.46 -13.22 -16.22
N ALA A 247 7.80 -12.16 -15.50
CA ALA A 247 9.04 -11.40 -15.67
C ALA A 247 10.19 -11.97 -14.82
N ASP A 248 11.43 -11.63 -15.18
CA ASP A 248 12.64 -12.02 -14.45
C ASP A 248 13.49 -10.78 -14.13
N GLY A 249 13.45 -10.36 -12.87
CA GLY A 249 14.17 -9.18 -12.40
C GLY A 249 15.69 -9.34 -12.39
N ARG A 250 16.23 -10.54 -12.62
CA ARG A 250 17.67 -10.82 -12.69
C ARG A 250 18.23 -10.76 -14.12
N ARG A 251 17.37 -10.65 -15.13
CA ARG A 251 17.74 -10.65 -16.56
C ARG A 251 17.23 -9.41 -17.27
N GLU A 252 17.35 -9.38 -18.60
CA GLU A 252 16.87 -8.30 -19.46
C GLU A 252 15.33 -8.19 -19.49
N ALA A 253 14.61 -9.26 -19.16
CA ALA A 253 13.14 -9.29 -19.06
C ALA A 253 12.62 -8.78 -17.71
N ILE A 254 13.18 -7.67 -17.21
CA ILE A 254 12.74 -7.03 -15.97
C ILE A 254 11.36 -6.41 -16.16
N GLY A 255 10.42 -6.73 -15.26
CA GLY A 255 9.08 -6.16 -15.28
C GLY A 255 9.10 -4.73 -14.79
N TYR A 256 8.41 -3.84 -15.50
CA TYR A 256 8.18 -2.46 -15.12
C TYR A 256 6.81 -2.05 -15.61
N ALA A 257 6.04 -1.33 -14.81
CA ALA A 257 4.77 -0.75 -15.23
C ALA A 257 4.48 0.55 -14.48
N VAL A 258 4.20 1.63 -15.22
CA VAL A 258 3.89 2.95 -14.67
C VAL A 258 2.47 2.95 -14.09
N PHE A 259 2.32 3.47 -12.89
CA PHE A 259 1.04 3.62 -12.19
C PHE A 259 0.64 5.08 -11.92
N ASP A 260 1.57 6.02 -12.01
CA ASP A 260 1.27 7.43 -11.79
C ASP A 260 2.30 8.36 -12.45
N VAL A 261 1.89 9.60 -12.69
CA VAL A 261 2.72 10.68 -13.25
C VAL A 261 2.46 11.97 -12.48
N SER A 262 3.52 12.71 -12.19
CA SER A 262 3.41 14.11 -11.78
C SER A 262 4.31 15.02 -12.61
N ALA A 263 3.95 16.29 -12.71
CA ALA A 263 4.73 17.28 -13.42
C ALA A 263 4.65 18.62 -12.68
N GLU A 264 5.78 19.31 -12.56
CA GLU A 264 5.79 20.69 -12.09
C GLU A 264 5.64 21.65 -13.27
N ILE A 265 4.49 22.31 -13.34
CA ILE A 265 4.08 23.23 -14.41
C ILE A 265 3.69 24.54 -13.74
N ASP A 266 4.27 25.65 -14.19
CA ASP A 266 4.03 26.99 -13.63
C ASP A 266 4.26 27.10 -12.10
N GLY A 267 5.21 26.32 -11.58
CA GLY A 267 5.55 26.29 -10.15
C GLY A 267 4.64 25.41 -9.28
N GLU A 268 3.67 24.72 -9.87
CA GLU A 268 2.77 23.80 -9.18
C GLU A 268 3.00 22.35 -9.61
N VAL A 269 3.08 21.43 -8.64
CA VAL A 269 3.12 19.99 -8.94
C VAL A 269 1.70 19.50 -9.19
N ARG A 270 1.45 19.03 -10.42
CA ARG A 270 0.18 18.45 -10.86
C ARG A 270 0.32 16.94 -11.01
N TRP A 271 -0.69 16.20 -10.59
CA TRP A 271 -0.80 14.75 -10.81
C TRP A 271 -1.65 14.49 -12.05
N LEU A 272 -1.17 13.62 -12.92
CA LEU A 272 -1.73 13.40 -14.24
C LEU A 272 -2.03 11.92 -14.45
N ASP A 273 -2.91 11.61 -15.39
CA ASP A 273 -3.23 10.23 -15.74
C ASP A 273 -2.11 9.63 -16.62
N ALA A 274 -1.42 8.62 -16.09
CA ALA A 274 -0.36 7.93 -16.81
C ALA A 274 -0.86 7.30 -18.12
N ALA A 275 -2.12 6.82 -18.17
CA ALA A 275 -2.68 6.20 -19.35
C ALA A 275 -2.91 7.20 -20.48
N GLU A 276 -3.33 8.42 -20.17
CA GLU A 276 -3.51 9.47 -21.17
C GLU A 276 -2.17 9.93 -21.76
N LEU A 277 -1.10 9.89 -20.96
CA LEU A 277 0.18 10.48 -21.35
C LEU A 277 1.17 9.51 -21.96
N LEU A 278 1.16 8.24 -21.55
CA LEU A 278 2.26 7.29 -21.78
C LEU A 278 1.81 6.00 -22.48
N THR A 279 0.54 5.88 -22.87
CA THR A 279 0.06 4.72 -23.65
C THR A 279 0.86 4.59 -24.95
N GLY A 280 1.40 3.39 -25.18
CA GLY A 280 2.23 3.09 -26.36
C GLY A 280 3.68 3.54 -26.24
N GLU A 281 4.05 4.24 -25.17
CA GLU A 281 5.41 4.71 -24.91
C GLU A 281 6.08 3.95 -23.77
N LEU A 282 5.37 3.73 -22.66
CA LEU A 282 5.84 2.93 -21.53
C LEU A 282 4.81 1.85 -21.16
N PRO A 283 5.24 0.72 -20.56
CA PRO A 283 4.29 -0.22 -19.98
C PRO A 283 3.51 0.43 -18.84
N LEU A 284 2.21 0.18 -18.78
CA LEU A 284 1.30 0.75 -17.78
C LEU A 284 0.70 -0.35 -16.92
N VAL A 285 0.37 -0.02 -15.68
CA VAL A 285 -0.46 -0.92 -14.87
C VAL A 285 -1.84 -1.06 -15.54
N PRO A 286 -2.43 -2.27 -15.62
CA PRO A 286 -3.73 -2.46 -16.24
C PRO A 286 -4.84 -1.65 -15.56
N ARG A 287 -5.63 -0.91 -16.35
CA ARG A 287 -6.90 -0.34 -15.91
C ARG A 287 -7.97 -1.44 -15.94
N LEU A 288 -8.53 -1.74 -14.78
CA LEU A 288 -9.50 -2.84 -14.60
C LEU A 288 -10.94 -2.34 -14.58
N TYR A 289 -11.14 -1.09 -14.20
CA TYR A 289 -12.46 -0.48 -14.10
C TYR A 289 -12.36 1.04 -14.23
N GLU A 290 -13.38 1.63 -14.85
CA GLU A 290 -13.64 3.05 -14.88
C GLU A 290 -15.15 3.25 -14.79
N GLY A 291 -15.61 4.08 -13.85
CA GLY A 291 -17.03 4.29 -13.62
C GLY A 291 -17.35 4.76 -12.20
N PRO A 292 -18.63 4.73 -11.79
CA PRO A 292 -19.05 5.18 -10.47
C PRO A 292 -18.43 4.33 -9.34
N TYR A 293 -17.92 4.99 -8.31
CA TYR A 293 -17.41 4.35 -7.12
C TYR A 293 -18.54 3.61 -6.41
N ALA A 294 -18.29 2.33 -6.13
CA ALA A 294 -19.08 1.52 -5.22
C ALA A 294 -18.13 0.56 -4.50
N ILE A 295 -18.13 0.56 -3.17
CA ILE A 295 -17.16 -0.25 -2.40
C ILE A 295 -17.22 -1.74 -2.77
N GLY A 296 -18.42 -2.28 -3.03
CA GLY A 296 -18.60 -3.66 -3.47
C GLY A 296 -17.86 -3.96 -4.79
N ARG A 297 -17.95 -3.04 -5.76
CA ARG A 297 -17.24 -3.15 -7.05
C ARG A 297 -15.73 -3.10 -6.85
N VAL A 298 -15.25 -2.24 -5.95
CA VAL A 298 -13.82 -2.15 -5.63
C VAL A 298 -13.29 -3.45 -5.05
N LEU A 299 -13.97 -4.01 -4.05
CA LEU A 299 -13.54 -5.25 -3.39
C LEU A 299 -13.64 -6.48 -4.30
N GLU A 300 -14.65 -6.53 -5.17
CA GLU A 300 -14.78 -7.53 -6.24
C GLU A 300 -13.58 -7.44 -7.20
N THR A 301 -13.30 -6.23 -7.70
CA THR A 301 -12.21 -5.98 -8.67
C THR A 301 -10.82 -6.18 -8.05
N ALA A 302 -10.66 -5.94 -6.75
CA ALA A 302 -9.43 -6.23 -6.02
C ALA A 302 -9.07 -7.72 -6.03
N SER A 303 -10.06 -8.60 -6.17
CA SER A 303 -9.89 -10.05 -6.12
C SER A 303 -9.82 -10.68 -7.50
N GLY A 304 -9.22 -11.87 -7.58
CA GLY A 304 -9.12 -12.66 -8.81
C GLY A 304 -7.68 -12.87 -9.28
N ARG A 305 -7.54 -13.21 -10.57
CA ARG A 305 -6.26 -13.44 -11.22
C ARG A 305 -5.67 -12.11 -11.71
N GLU A 306 -4.35 -12.00 -11.67
CA GLU A 306 -3.63 -10.87 -12.26
C GLU A 306 -3.87 -10.79 -13.78
N THR A 307 -3.77 -9.59 -14.34
CA THR A 307 -3.96 -9.34 -15.79
C THR A 307 -2.69 -8.92 -16.51
N VAL A 308 -1.64 -8.55 -15.78
CA VAL A 308 -0.38 -8.02 -16.31
C VAL A 308 0.29 -9.02 -17.26
N SER A 309 0.28 -10.31 -16.94
CA SER A 309 0.93 -11.34 -17.76
C SER A 309 0.10 -11.79 -18.98
N GLY A 310 -1.17 -11.39 -19.04
CA GLY A 310 -2.16 -11.91 -20.00
C GLY A 310 -2.54 -13.38 -19.79
N ARG A 311 -2.01 -14.07 -18.76
CA ARG A 311 -2.18 -15.51 -18.53
C ARG A 311 -2.77 -15.87 -17.16
N GLY A 312 -2.93 -14.92 -16.24
CA GLY A 312 -3.45 -15.19 -14.90
C GLY A 312 -2.58 -16.16 -14.10
N LEU A 313 -1.26 -15.96 -14.13
CA LEU A 313 -0.27 -16.87 -13.55
C LEU A 313 -0.45 -17.05 -12.04
N HIS A 314 -0.89 -16.00 -11.36
CA HIS A 314 -1.18 -16.01 -9.93
C HIS A 314 -2.39 -15.10 -9.63
N LEU A 315 -2.72 -15.00 -8.35
CA LEU A 315 -3.71 -14.05 -7.87
C LEU A 315 -3.20 -12.61 -8.00
N ARG A 316 -4.13 -11.67 -8.15
CA ARG A 316 -3.87 -10.24 -8.07
C ARG A 316 -3.65 -9.84 -6.61
N GLU A 317 -2.74 -8.90 -6.37
CA GLU A 317 -2.60 -8.32 -5.02
C GLU A 317 -3.84 -7.53 -4.63
N GLY A 318 -4.29 -6.63 -5.51
CA GLY A 318 -5.41 -5.75 -5.24
C GLY A 318 -5.61 -4.74 -6.35
N VAL A 319 -6.22 -3.60 -5.99
CA VAL A 319 -6.34 -2.43 -6.86
C VAL A 319 -5.90 -1.16 -6.15
N VAL A 320 -5.46 -0.18 -6.93
CA VAL A 320 -5.36 1.21 -6.52
C VAL A 320 -6.56 1.96 -7.06
N ILE A 321 -7.19 2.78 -6.22
CA ILE A 321 -8.37 3.58 -6.54
C ILE A 321 -7.92 5.03 -6.66
N ARG A 322 -8.30 5.70 -7.75
CA ARG A 322 -8.13 7.14 -7.97
C ARG A 322 -9.45 7.73 -8.47
N PRO A 323 -9.77 9.00 -8.17
CA PRO A 323 -10.85 9.68 -8.85
C PRO A 323 -10.49 9.84 -10.33
N ALA A 324 -11.48 9.90 -11.21
CA ALA A 324 -11.25 10.16 -12.63
C ALA A 324 -10.63 11.54 -12.87
N VAL A 325 -10.91 12.50 -11.97
CA VAL A 325 -10.26 13.81 -11.92
C VAL A 325 -9.59 13.97 -10.56
N GLU A 326 -8.29 14.26 -10.56
CA GLU A 326 -7.50 14.41 -9.33
C GLU A 326 -8.14 15.44 -8.39
N ARG A 327 -8.24 15.09 -7.10
CA ARG A 327 -8.78 15.97 -6.06
C ARG A 327 -8.11 15.73 -4.71
N TYR A 328 -8.20 16.76 -3.87
CA TYR A 328 -7.83 16.65 -2.46
C TYR A 328 -8.83 15.76 -1.71
N SER A 329 -8.35 15.04 -0.70
CA SER A 329 -9.14 14.28 0.26
C SER A 329 -8.88 14.81 1.66
N PRO A 330 -9.91 15.36 2.35
CA PRO A 330 -9.77 15.78 3.74
C PRO A 330 -9.53 14.59 4.69
N VAL A 331 -9.94 13.38 4.29
CA VAL A 331 -9.77 12.16 5.07
C VAL A 331 -8.29 11.76 5.19
N THR A 332 -7.53 11.89 4.11
CA THR A 332 -6.09 11.57 4.08
C THR A 332 -5.20 12.79 4.22
N GLY A 333 -5.78 14.00 4.23
CA GLY A 333 -5.02 15.25 4.28
C GLY A 333 -4.20 15.54 3.01
N GLY A 334 -4.50 14.87 1.90
CA GLY A 334 -3.67 14.89 0.69
C GLY A 334 -4.45 14.46 -0.55
N ARG A 335 -3.86 13.60 -1.37
CA ARG A 335 -4.54 13.08 -2.58
C ARG A 335 -5.65 12.11 -2.22
N ALA A 336 -6.74 12.15 -2.97
CA ALA A 336 -7.76 11.11 -2.95
C ALA A 336 -7.25 9.86 -3.68
N VAL A 337 -6.43 9.06 -3.01
CA VAL A 337 -5.91 7.80 -3.55
C VAL A 337 -5.90 6.76 -2.44
N ALA A 338 -6.36 5.55 -2.74
CA ALA A 338 -6.39 4.45 -1.80
C ALA A 338 -6.04 3.14 -2.48
N LYS A 339 -5.82 2.10 -1.69
CA LYS A 339 -5.69 0.71 -2.16
C LYS A 339 -6.76 -0.18 -1.55
N ALA A 340 -7.17 -1.20 -2.29
CA ALA A 340 -7.90 -2.34 -1.77
C ALA A 340 -7.07 -3.60 -2.04
N VAL A 341 -6.77 -4.38 -1.00
CA VAL A 341 -5.95 -5.59 -1.10
C VAL A 341 -6.85 -6.82 -1.03
N SER A 342 -6.60 -7.81 -1.89
CA SER A 342 -7.39 -9.03 -1.96
C SER A 342 -7.24 -9.87 -0.68
N PRO A 343 -8.34 -10.39 -0.11
CA PRO A 343 -8.29 -11.40 0.94
C PRO A 343 -7.44 -12.64 0.59
N ALA A 344 -7.45 -13.06 -0.68
CA ALA A 344 -6.65 -14.19 -1.14
C ALA A 344 -5.15 -13.88 -1.11
N TYR A 345 -4.79 -12.64 -1.41
CA TYR A 345 -3.41 -12.16 -1.36
C TYR A 345 -2.88 -12.09 0.06
N LEU A 346 -3.64 -11.49 0.96
CA LEU A 346 -3.29 -11.34 2.38
C LEU A 346 -3.07 -12.68 3.09
N THR A 347 -3.71 -13.75 2.59
CA THR A 347 -3.66 -15.09 3.20
C THR A 347 -2.89 -16.11 2.36
N ARG A 348 -2.15 -15.66 1.34
CA ARG A 348 -1.33 -16.53 0.48
C ARG A 348 -0.18 -17.16 1.26
N LYS A 349 0.19 -18.39 0.90
CA LYS A 349 1.30 -19.11 1.55
C LYS A 349 2.63 -18.73 0.90
N GLY A 350 3.64 -18.49 1.72
CA GLY A 350 5.02 -18.28 1.24
C GLY A 350 5.27 -16.95 0.53
N GLY A 351 4.38 -15.96 0.69
CA GLY A 351 4.54 -14.64 0.06
C GLY A 351 5.73 -13.85 0.63
N THR A 352 6.31 -12.99 -0.20
CA THR A 352 7.33 -12.01 0.19
C THR A 352 6.73 -10.62 0.22
N GLU A 353 7.34 -9.69 0.96
CA GLU A 353 6.87 -8.30 1.07
C GLU A 353 8.08 -7.36 1.20
N TYR A 354 9.11 -7.53 0.37
CA TYR A 354 10.29 -6.64 0.42
C TYR A 354 9.89 -5.20 0.06
N GLU A 355 10.44 -4.18 0.70
CA GLU A 355 10.15 -2.77 0.36
C GLU A 355 11.40 -1.91 0.36
#